data_AF-A0A1I4ZCZ4-F1
#
_entry.id   AF-A0A1I4ZCZ4-F1
#
_cell.length_a   1.000
_cell.length_b   1.000
_cell.length_c   1.000
_cell.angle_alpha   90.00
_cell.angle_beta   90.00
_cell.angle_gamma   90.00
#
_symmetry.space_group_name_H-M   'P 1'
#
loop_
_entity.id
_entity.type
_entity.pdbx_description
1 polymer ?
#
loop_
_entity_poly.entity_id
_entity_poly.type
_entity_poly.pdbx_seq_one_letter_code
_entity_poly.pdbx_strand_id
1 'polypeptide(L)'
;MPTEWPQKANPNPHKAEARAADEALAELRRDFTGHRIWRAVKWDGRLGDWVASLHDPHAGVDPTVIRSSPAALREALVNEVARAEVRRVETW
;
A
#
# COMPACT_ATOMS: atom_id res chain seq x y z
N MET A 1 -39.99 25.76 -21.33
CA MET A 1 -39.79 24.40 -20.79
C MET A 1 -38.31 24.27 -20.43
N PRO A 2 -37.89 24.34 -19.16
CA PRO A 2 -36.50 24.08 -18.79
C PRO A 2 -36.35 22.61 -18.42
N THR A 3 -35.58 21.87 -19.22
CA THR A 3 -35.17 20.49 -18.92
C THR A 3 -34.00 20.54 -17.95
N GLU A 4 -34.29 20.75 -16.66
CA GLU A 4 -33.30 20.59 -15.60
C GLU A 4 -33.17 19.08 -15.31
N TRP A 5 -32.14 18.45 -15.87
CA TRP A 5 -31.72 17.13 -15.43
C TRP A 5 -31.07 17.28 -14.05
N PRO A 6 -31.59 16.67 -12.97
CA PRO A 6 -30.88 16.64 -11.72
C PRO A 6 -29.73 15.64 -11.89
N GLN A 7 -28.57 16.13 -12.33
CA GLN A 7 -27.33 15.39 -12.28
C GLN A 7 -26.97 15.23 -10.81
N LYS A 8 -27.65 14.29 -10.12
CA LYS A 8 -27.20 13.78 -8.83
C LYS A 8 -25.79 13.30 -9.09
N ALA A 9 -24.81 14.04 -8.58
CA ALA A 9 -23.41 13.68 -8.64
C ALA A 9 -23.27 12.34 -7.90
N ASN A 10 -23.41 11.24 -8.64
CA ASN A 10 -23.18 9.91 -8.12
C ASN A 10 -21.72 9.93 -7.65
N PRO A 11 -21.43 9.76 -6.35
CA PRO A 11 -20.06 9.82 -5.88
C PRO A 11 -19.30 8.75 -6.64
N ASN A 12 -18.40 9.18 -7.52
CA ASN A 12 -17.65 8.26 -8.37
C ASN A 12 -16.93 7.28 -7.42
N PRO A 13 -17.34 6.00 -7.36
CA PRO A 13 -16.87 5.08 -6.32
C PRO A 13 -15.35 4.96 -6.37
N HIS A 14 -14.77 5.07 -7.57
CA HIS A 14 -13.34 5.10 -7.81
C HIS A 14 -12.59 6.23 -7.10
N LYS A 15 -13.21 7.39 -6.89
CA LYS A 15 -12.58 8.53 -6.19
C LYS A 15 -12.55 8.30 -4.68
N ALA A 16 -13.60 7.68 -4.13
CA ALA A 16 -13.65 7.31 -2.72
C ALA A 16 -12.63 6.21 -2.40
N GLU A 17 -12.55 5.19 -3.27
CA GLU A 17 -11.55 4.12 -3.16
C GLU A 17 -10.12 4.65 -3.27
N ALA A 18 -9.85 5.59 -4.18
CA ALA A 18 -8.54 6.22 -4.30
C ALA A 18 -8.14 7.01 -3.05
N ARG A 19 -9.09 7.73 -2.44
CA ARG A 19 -8.83 8.47 -1.20
C ARG A 19 -8.55 7.53 -0.02
N ALA A 20 -9.35 6.48 0.15
CA ALA A 20 -9.11 5.48 1.18
C ALA A 20 -7.77 4.75 0.97
N ALA A 21 -7.39 4.52 -0.29
CA ALA A 21 -6.09 3.96 -0.63
C ALA A 21 -4.93 4.87 -0.23
N ASP A 22 -5.06 6.17 -0.50
CA ASP A 22 -4.04 7.17 -0.18
C ASP A 22 -3.83 7.28 1.34
N GLU A 23 -4.92 7.28 2.11
CA GLU A 23 -4.88 7.28 3.58
C GLU A 23 -4.13 6.06 4.12
N ALA A 24 -4.51 4.85 3.70
CA ALA A 24 -3.83 3.62 4.10
C ALA A 24 -2.35 3.60 3.66
N LEU A 25 -2.02 4.20 2.52
CA LEU A 25 -0.63 4.37 2.06
C LEU A 25 0.16 5.31 2.97
N ALA A 26 -0.45 6.42 3.41
CA ALA A 26 0.18 7.36 4.32
C ALA A 26 0.44 6.71 5.70
N GLU A 27 -0.51 5.91 6.19
CA GLU A 27 -0.33 5.15 7.43
C GLU A 27 0.81 4.13 7.32
N LEU A 28 0.84 3.34 6.24
CA LEU A 28 1.92 2.37 6.00
C LEU A 28 3.29 3.05 5.89
N ARG A 29 3.39 4.18 5.20
CA ARG A 29 4.67 4.92 5.09
C ARG A 29 5.13 5.51 6.41
N ARG A 30 4.20 5.85 7.32
CA ARG A 30 4.52 6.32 8.67
C ARG A 30 5.01 5.17 9.56
N ASP A 31 4.37 4.01 9.46
CA ASP A 31 4.73 2.81 10.25
C ASP A 31 6.06 2.20 9.73
N PHE A 32 6.30 2.24 8.42
CA PHE A 32 7.43 1.59 7.75
C PHE A 32 8.33 2.59 7.00
N THR A 33 8.99 3.50 7.73
CA THR A 33 9.87 4.53 7.15
C THR A 33 11.06 3.98 6.33
N GLY A 34 11.46 2.72 6.54
CA GLY A 34 12.54 2.06 5.77
C GLY A 34 12.08 1.44 4.45
N HIS A 35 10.78 1.47 4.16
CA HIS A 35 10.19 0.83 2.98
C HIS A 35 9.63 1.88 2.02
N ARG A 36 9.88 1.66 0.73
CA ARG A 36 9.16 2.34 -0.34
C ARG A 36 7.86 1.58 -0.58
N ILE A 37 6.73 2.21 -0.26
CA ILE A 37 5.39 1.61 -0.40
C ILE A 37 4.58 2.36 -1.45
N TRP A 38 3.96 1.62 -2.37
CA TRP A 38 3.09 2.15 -3.44
C TRP A 38 1.96 1.18 -3.79
N ARG A 39 0.94 1.69 -4.48
CA ARG A 39 -0.14 0.87 -5.04
C ARG A 39 0.03 0.78 -6.55
N ALA A 40 0.09 -0.43 -7.08
CA ALA A 40 0.15 -0.67 -8.51
C ALA A 40 -1.16 -0.19 -9.15
N VAL A 41 -1.07 0.28 -10.39
CA VAL A 41 -2.22 0.66 -11.20
C VAL A 41 -2.35 -0.36 -12.32
N LYS A 42 -3.53 -0.98 -12.44
CA LYS A 42 -3.82 -1.92 -13.53
C LYS A 42 -3.98 -1.14 -14.83
N TRP A 43 -3.83 -1.84 -15.96
CA TRP A 43 -3.98 -1.24 -17.29
C TRP A 43 -5.35 -0.57 -17.52
N ASP A 44 -6.40 -1.03 -16.80
CA ASP A 44 -7.76 -0.46 -16.80
C ASP A 44 -7.91 0.83 -15.97
N GLY A 45 -6.82 1.38 -15.42
CA GLY A 45 -6.85 2.57 -14.55
C GLY A 45 -7.38 2.31 -13.14
N ARG A 46 -7.79 1.07 -12.84
CA ARG A 46 -8.17 0.64 -11.49
C ARG A 46 -6.95 0.42 -10.62
N LEU A 47 -7.15 0.64 -9.33
CA LEU A 47 -6.13 0.37 -8.32
C LEU A 47 -5.90 -1.14 -8.21
N GLY A 48 -4.64 -1.55 -8.38
CA GLY A 48 -4.18 -2.92 -8.28
C GLY A 48 -3.61 -3.25 -6.90
N ASP A 49 -2.64 -4.15 -6.92
CA ASP A 49 -1.98 -4.67 -5.73
C ASP A 49 -1.12 -3.64 -5.01
N TRP A 50 -0.91 -3.86 -3.73
CA TRP A 50 -0.07 -3.08 -2.85
C TRP A 50 1.33 -3.65 -2.87
N VAL A 51 2.31 -2.78 -3.05
CA VAL A 51 3.72 -3.15 -3.16
C VAL A 51 4.52 -2.40 -2.12
N ALA A 52 5.36 -3.13 -1.40
CA ALA A 52 6.36 -2.57 -0.50
C ALA A 52 7.72 -3.15 -0.88
N SER A 53 8.67 -2.28 -1.18
CA SER A 53 10.06 -2.66 -1.38
C SER A 53 10.93 -1.98 -0.34
N LEU A 54 11.91 -2.70 0.19
CA LEU A 54 12.83 -2.12 1.17
C LEU A 54 13.77 -1.12 0.48
N HIS A 55 14.03 0.02 1.12
CA HIS A 55 14.94 1.03 0.57
C HIS A 55 16.39 0.54 0.57
N ASP A 56 16.80 -0.16 1.63
CA ASP A 56 18.11 -0.81 1.71
C ASP A 56 17.94 -2.32 1.52
N PRO A 57 18.30 -2.88 0.36
CA PRO A 57 18.10 -4.31 0.08
C PRO A 57 18.98 -5.23 0.93
N HIS A 58 19.97 -4.69 1.66
CA HIS A 58 20.84 -5.45 2.56
C HIS A 58 20.31 -5.50 4.01
N ALA A 59 19.35 -4.64 4.36
CA ALA A 59 18.73 -4.58 5.68
C ALA A 59 17.50 -5.51 5.83
N GLY A 60 17.04 -6.16 4.75
CA GLY A 60 15.80 -6.95 4.70
C GLY A 60 16.00 -8.40 4.27
N VAL A 61 14.96 -9.20 4.50
CA VAL A 61 14.94 -10.63 4.13
C VAL A 61 14.27 -10.85 2.77
N ASP A 62 13.18 -10.13 2.50
CA ASP A 62 12.49 -10.08 1.22
C ASP A 62 12.53 -8.64 0.67
N PRO A 63 13.20 -8.39 -0.46
CA PRO A 63 13.38 -7.03 -0.94
C PRO A 63 12.09 -6.42 -1.50
N THR A 64 11.04 -7.20 -1.81
CA THR A 64 9.79 -6.68 -2.39
C THR A 64 8.58 -7.57 -2.12
N VAL A 65 7.70 -7.09 -1.23
CA VAL A 65 6.43 -7.73 -0.87
C VAL A 65 5.28 -7.15 -1.70
N ILE A 66 4.51 -8.01 -2.36
CA ILE A 66 3.29 -7.65 -3.11
C ILE A 66 2.08 -8.35 -2.49
N ARG A 67 1.01 -7.59 -2.19
CA ARG A 67 -0.24 -8.11 -1.60
C ARG A 67 -1.47 -7.41 -2.16
N SER A 68 -2.58 -8.14 -2.26
CA SER A 68 -3.83 -7.60 -2.80
C SER A 68 -4.65 -6.75 -1.81
N SER A 69 -4.18 -6.60 -0.57
CA SER A 69 -4.86 -5.82 0.47
C SER A 69 -3.87 -5.11 1.39
N PRO A 70 -4.20 -3.92 1.92
CA PRO A 70 -3.30 -3.14 2.77
C PRO A 70 -3.03 -3.83 4.11
N ALA A 71 -4.02 -4.52 4.68
CA ALA A 71 -3.86 -5.31 5.91
C ALA A 71 -2.86 -6.47 5.71
N ALA A 72 -3.03 -7.24 4.63
CA ALA A 72 -2.11 -8.32 4.29
C ALA A 72 -0.68 -7.81 3.99
N LEU A 73 -0.56 -6.61 3.42
CA LEU A 73 0.75 -5.97 3.25
C LEU A 73 1.38 -5.61 4.60
N ARG A 74 0.59 -5.02 5.52
CA ARG A 74 1.06 -4.68 6.87
C ARG A 74 1.53 -5.92 7.62
N GLU A 75 0.75 -7.00 7.64
CA GLU A 75 1.12 -8.24 8.31
C GLU A 75 2.41 -8.84 7.75
N ALA A 76 2.57 -8.82 6.43
CA ALA A 76 3.79 -9.28 5.78
C ALA A 76 5.00 -8.41 6.17
N LEU A 77 4.84 -7.09 6.22
CA LEU A 77 5.90 -6.16 6.64
C LEU A 77 6.27 -6.33 8.13
N VAL A 78 5.28 -6.52 9.02
CA VAL A 78 5.55 -6.80 10.44
C VAL A 78 6.31 -8.13 10.59
N ASN A 79 5.91 -9.16 9.85
CA ASN A 79 6.61 -10.45 9.88
C ASN A 79 8.05 -10.30 9.38
N GLU A 80 8.25 -9.55 8.29
CA GLU A 80 9.57 -9.26 7.74
C GLU A 80 10.47 -8.51 8.73
N VAL A 81 9.97 -7.45 9.36
CA VAL A 81 10.73 -6.70 10.38
C VAL A 81 11.13 -7.62 11.53
N ALA A 82 10.21 -8.45 12.04
CA ALA A 82 10.51 -9.41 13.09
C ALA A 82 11.60 -10.41 12.66
N ARG A 83 11.58 -10.86 11.39
CA ARG A 83 12.60 -11.77 10.84
C ARG A 83 13.95 -11.08 10.63
N ALA A 84 13.95 -9.80 10.24
CA ALA A 84 15.16 -9.00 10.10
C ALA A 84 15.83 -8.70 11.45
N GLU A 85 15.04 -8.44 12.50
CA GLU A 85 15.56 -8.25 13.86
C GLU A 85 16.21 -9.51 14.43
N VAL A 86 15.61 -10.68 14.20
CA VAL A 86 16.21 -11.97 14.59
C VAL A 86 17.57 -12.17 13.88
N ARG A 87 17.66 -11.89 12.58
CA ARG A 87 18.92 -12.04 11.82
C ARG A 87 20.01 -11.05 12.24
N ARG A 88 19.66 -9.84 12.68
CA ARG A 88 20.64 -8.90 13.27
C ARG A 88 21.23 -9.43 14.57
N VAL A 89 20.41 -10.07 15.42
CA VAL A 89 20.87 -10.66 16.68
C VAL A 89 21.83 -11.84 16.45
N GLU A 90 21.63 -12.61 15.39
CA GLU A 90 22.49 -13.76 15.05
C GLU A 90 23.86 -13.37 14.44
N THR A 91 24.08 -12.09 14.13
CA THR A 91 25.30 -11.60 13.46
C THR A 91 26.25 -10.85 14.42
N TRP A 92 26.08 -11.00 15.75
CA TRP A 92 26.99 -10.47 16.77
C TRP A 92 27.77 -11.57 17.48
#